data_AF-A0A1R2CZU7-F1
#
_entry.id   AF-A0A1R2CZU7-F1
#
_cell.length_a   1.000
_cell.length_b   1.000
_cell.length_c   1.000
_cell.angle_alpha   90.00
_cell.angle_beta   90.00
_cell.angle_gamma   90.00
#
_symmetry.space_group_name_H-M   'P 1'
#
loop_
_entity.id
_entity.type
_entity.pdbx_description
1 polymer ?
#
loop_
_entity_poly.entity_id
_entity_poly.type
_entity_poly.pdbx_seq_one_letter_code
_entity_poly.pdbx_strand_id
1 'polypeptide(L)'
;MPREIITIQVGQCGNQLAMRFWDLALREYKQYHDKDVFTDALSSFFTNLDIHEDVRKELGIGDSISCLKARSVVVDMEEGVINNMRRSEIGSLFEDNQIISSISGAGNNWAHGHFEYGRQYGREIMDTVRRKVEECHSPQTFILLHSMGGGTGSGLGTYILSQIADEYPNIFKFNNVVFPEDDVVTGPYNSVLAMSKLSEHSDCILPVDNKALRNILDFLEQEKAKKATNHSDILENGNEKTQAFAKMNNIIAHLLNNLTCSMRFDGMLNVDLNEITMNLVPYPGMNYLVSSVSPLFSIVEKAKVTSSLDQLFDEAIDSRFQLMHCSPLEHSYLACGLLLRGGARISDITMNIDRIKPKMKMAYWNNEGFKIGLCNEPPIGMDSSLLCLANNSCIKTPLISLRNKFNRLYKRKANVHHYTEYMDIGEFDSAEASLSEVIRKYSECEVRKDEIKRVKPVF
;
A
#
# COMPACT_ATOMS: atom_id res chain seq x y z
N MET A 1 -3.12 11.52 -22.09
CA MET A 1 -4.45 10.94 -21.84
C MET A 1 -4.48 10.66 -20.36
N PRO A 2 -5.55 11.05 -19.66
CA PRO A 2 -5.63 10.88 -18.22
C PRO A 2 -5.50 9.40 -17.86
N ARG A 3 -4.82 9.15 -16.75
CA ARG A 3 -4.50 7.82 -16.24
C ARG A 3 -5.25 7.63 -14.94
N GLU A 4 -6.55 7.36 -15.03
CA GLU A 4 -7.40 7.40 -13.84
C GLU A 4 -7.19 6.18 -12.92
N ILE A 5 -7.09 6.46 -11.63
CA ILE A 5 -6.92 5.48 -10.56
C ILE A 5 -8.15 5.55 -9.65
N ILE A 6 -8.73 4.39 -9.37
CA ILE A 6 -9.87 4.27 -8.46
C ILE A 6 -9.36 3.70 -7.13
N THR A 7 -9.48 4.50 -6.06
CA THR A 7 -9.04 4.08 -4.73
C THR A 7 -10.21 3.52 -3.94
N ILE A 8 -10.07 2.30 -3.43
CA ILE A 8 -11.09 1.62 -2.64
C ILE A 8 -10.54 1.46 -1.22
N GLN A 9 -11.13 2.17 -0.28
CA GLN A 9 -10.69 2.21 1.11
C GLN A 9 -11.69 1.44 1.96
N VAL A 10 -11.20 0.41 2.67
CA VAL A 10 -12.06 -0.54 3.38
C VAL A 10 -11.67 -0.68 4.85
N GLY A 11 -12.66 -0.46 5.71
CA GLY A 11 -12.55 -0.55 7.16
C GLY A 11 -11.76 0.60 7.78
N GLN A 12 -11.75 0.63 9.11
CA GLN A 12 -11.14 1.70 9.89
C GLN A 12 -9.71 2.06 9.47
N CYS A 13 -8.84 1.07 9.32
CA CYS A 13 -7.44 1.31 8.98
C CYS A 13 -7.27 1.87 7.56
N GLY A 14 -7.97 1.29 6.57
CA GLY A 14 -7.94 1.75 5.18
C GLY A 14 -8.44 3.19 5.05
N ASN A 15 -9.55 3.52 5.73
CA ASN A 15 -10.14 4.86 5.71
C ASN A 15 -9.23 5.91 6.36
N GLN A 16 -8.62 5.61 7.52
CA GLN A 16 -7.71 6.55 8.18
C GLN A 16 -6.41 6.78 7.39
N LEU A 17 -5.90 5.73 6.75
CA LEU A 17 -4.76 5.85 5.83
C LEU A 17 -5.12 6.71 4.63
N ALA A 18 -6.26 6.42 3.99
CA ALA A 18 -6.69 7.13 2.79
C ALA A 18 -6.87 8.63 3.05
N MET A 19 -7.41 9.02 4.22
CA MET A 19 -7.50 10.43 4.60
C MET A 19 -6.15 11.16 4.54
N ARG A 20 -5.07 10.52 4.98
CA ARG A 20 -3.71 11.11 4.89
C ARG A 20 -3.18 11.12 3.46
N PHE A 21 -3.47 10.09 2.68
CA PHE A 21 -3.13 10.01 1.27
C PHE A 21 -3.77 11.15 0.46
N TRP A 22 -5.08 11.35 0.58
CA TRP A 22 -5.83 12.39 -0.14
C TRP A 22 -5.38 13.81 0.25
N ASP A 23 -5.19 14.07 1.54
CA ASP A 23 -4.65 15.34 2.04
C ASP A 23 -3.27 15.63 1.46
N LEU A 24 -2.37 14.64 1.47
CA LEU A 24 -1.02 14.79 0.92
C LEU A 24 -1.05 14.99 -0.60
N ALA A 25 -1.89 14.27 -1.34
CA ALA A 25 -2.03 14.42 -2.79
C ALA A 25 -2.50 15.83 -3.19
N LEU A 26 -3.46 16.40 -2.45
CA LEU A 26 -3.93 17.78 -2.68
C LEU A 26 -2.85 18.82 -2.36
N ARG A 27 -2.15 18.66 -1.24
CA ARG A 27 -1.07 19.58 -0.87
C ARG A 27 0.06 19.54 -1.89
N GLU A 28 0.36 18.35 -2.42
CA GLU A 28 1.44 18.16 -3.40
C GLU A 28 1.08 18.83 -4.71
N TYR A 29 -0.19 18.72 -5.12
CA TYR A 29 -0.69 19.45 -6.27
C TYR A 29 -0.55 20.97 -6.12
N LYS A 30 -1.01 21.52 -4.98
CA LYS A 30 -0.94 22.96 -4.70
C LYS A 30 0.49 23.52 -4.66
N GLN A 31 1.49 22.68 -4.41
CA GLN A 31 2.89 23.11 -4.42
C GLN A 31 3.41 23.40 -5.83
N TYR A 32 2.95 22.64 -6.84
CA TYR A 32 3.46 22.72 -8.22
C TYR A 32 2.55 23.49 -9.17
N HIS A 33 1.29 23.69 -8.78
CA HIS A 33 0.30 24.35 -9.62
C HIS A 33 -0.27 25.58 -8.90
N ASP A 34 0.14 26.74 -9.39
CA ASP A 34 -0.16 28.07 -8.82
C ASP A 34 -1.49 28.67 -9.34
N LYS A 35 -2.23 27.90 -10.16
CA LYS A 35 -3.54 28.30 -10.68
C LYS A 35 -4.57 27.27 -10.25
N ASP A 36 -5.75 27.74 -9.85
CA ASP A 36 -6.96 26.92 -9.67
C ASP A 36 -7.44 26.38 -11.02
N VAL A 37 -6.58 25.63 -11.72
CA VAL A 37 -6.82 25.01 -13.02
C VAL A 37 -6.74 23.52 -12.84
N PHE A 38 -7.69 22.80 -13.43
CA PHE A 38 -7.73 21.36 -13.42
C PHE A 38 -6.74 20.81 -14.45
N THR A 39 -5.82 19.95 -14.01
CA THR A 39 -4.73 19.41 -14.84
C THR A 39 -4.83 17.90 -14.96
N ASP A 40 -4.05 17.33 -15.88
CA ASP A 40 -3.92 15.88 -16.05
C ASP A 40 -3.50 15.20 -14.73
N ALA A 41 -2.59 15.84 -13.98
CA ALA A 41 -2.11 15.39 -12.67
C ALA A 41 -3.23 15.18 -11.64
N LEU A 42 -4.17 16.12 -11.56
CA LEU A 42 -5.33 16.00 -10.68
C LEU A 42 -6.34 14.99 -11.23
N SER A 43 -6.53 14.94 -12.55
CA SER A 43 -7.53 14.09 -13.18
C SER A 43 -7.33 12.60 -12.89
N SER A 44 -6.08 12.18 -12.64
CA SER A 44 -5.73 10.82 -12.24
C SER A 44 -6.43 10.36 -10.95
N PHE A 45 -6.73 11.29 -10.04
CA PHE A 45 -7.30 10.99 -8.72
C PHE A 45 -8.62 11.69 -8.43
N PHE A 46 -8.91 12.77 -9.13
CA PHE A 46 -10.03 13.64 -8.86
C PHE A 46 -10.85 13.87 -10.12
N THR A 47 -12.11 14.22 -9.91
CA THR A 47 -13.02 14.74 -10.93
C THR A 47 -13.35 16.18 -10.58
N ASN A 48 -13.32 17.09 -11.57
CA ASN A 48 -13.74 18.47 -11.39
C ASN A 48 -15.19 18.62 -11.84
N LEU A 49 -16.07 19.05 -10.94
CA LEU A 49 -17.49 19.18 -11.21
C LEU A 49 -17.94 20.63 -11.05
N ASP A 50 -18.68 21.11 -12.04
CA ASP A 50 -19.48 22.32 -11.90
C ASP A 50 -20.86 21.96 -11.32
N ILE A 51 -21.21 22.59 -10.21
CA ILE A 51 -22.44 22.34 -9.45
C ILE A 51 -23.22 23.65 -9.41
N HIS A 52 -23.98 23.92 -10.47
CA HIS A 52 -24.90 25.05 -10.56
C HIS A 52 -26.36 24.55 -10.65
N GLU A 53 -27.15 24.93 -9.63
CA GLU A 53 -28.62 24.96 -9.51
C GLU A 53 -29.48 23.74 -9.93
N ASP A 54 -28.93 22.68 -10.54
CA ASP A 54 -29.46 21.29 -10.65
C ASP A 54 -28.75 20.46 -11.74
N VAL A 55 -27.83 21.04 -12.52
CA VAL A 55 -27.08 20.33 -13.56
C VAL A 55 -25.65 20.07 -13.10
N ARG A 56 -25.29 18.78 -13.02
CA ARG A 56 -23.90 18.35 -12.78
C ARG A 56 -23.18 18.27 -14.11
N LYS A 57 -22.15 19.10 -14.29
CA LYS A 57 -21.31 19.05 -15.49
C LYS A 57 -19.87 18.77 -15.09
N GLU A 58 -19.29 17.74 -15.69
CA GLU A 58 -17.85 17.48 -15.56
C GLU A 58 -17.07 18.56 -16.33
N LEU A 59 -16.14 19.20 -15.64
CA LEU A 59 -15.22 20.17 -16.19
C LEU A 59 -13.95 19.45 -16.66
N GLY A 60 -13.46 19.85 -17.83
CA GLY A 60 -12.33 19.22 -18.48
C GLY A 60 -10.99 19.73 -17.97
N ILE A 61 -9.92 19.10 -18.44
CA ILE A 61 -8.55 19.56 -18.24
C ILE A 61 -8.41 20.96 -18.84
N GLY A 62 -7.90 21.91 -18.06
CA GLY A 62 -7.74 23.32 -18.42
C GLY A 62 -8.81 24.25 -17.85
N ASP A 63 -9.93 23.71 -17.36
CA ASP A 63 -10.97 24.51 -16.71
C ASP A 63 -10.57 24.93 -15.29
N SER A 64 -11.21 25.97 -14.77
CA SER A 64 -11.01 26.37 -13.37
C SER A 64 -11.53 25.30 -12.40
N ILE A 65 -10.81 25.09 -11.31
CA ILE A 65 -11.23 24.18 -10.24
C ILE A 65 -12.42 24.81 -9.52
N SER A 66 -13.57 24.16 -9.60
CA SER A 66 -14.80 24.59 -8.90
C SER A 66 -15.09 23.66 -7.73
N CYS A 67 -15.28 22.36 -7.99
CA CYS A 67 -15.54 21.35 -6.97
C CYS A 67 -14.81 20.05 -7.31
N LEU A 68 -13.74 19.75 -6.56
CA LEU A 68 -13.02 18.49 -6.69
C LEU A 68 -13.74 17.37 -5.93
N LYS A 69 -13.95 16.24 -6.59
CA LYS A 69 -14.41 14.99 -6.00
C LYS A 69 -13.37 13.90 -6.15
N ALA A 70 -13.14 13.11 -5.10
CA ALA A 70 -12.20 12.01 -5.13
C ALA A 70 -12.77 10.84 -5.94
N ARG A 71 -11.95 10.21 -6.80
CA ARG A 71 -12.25 8.94 -7.46
C ARG A 71 -12.07 7.80 -6.46
N SER A 72 -13.03 7.69 -5.55
CA SER A 72 -12.93 6.78 -4.41
C SER A 72 -14.23 6.00 -4.15
N VAL A 73 -14.07 4.84 -3.53
CA VAL A 73 -15.16 4.08 -2.91
C VAL A 73 -14.79 3.85 -1.44
N VAL A 74 -15.66 4.32 -0.55
CA VAL A 74 -15.43 4.36 0.89
C VAL A 74 -16.33 3.33 1.56
N VAL A 75 -15.75 2.33 2.20
CA VAL A 75 -16.51 1.25 2.83
C VAL A 75 -16.10 1.11 4.29
N ASP A 76 -17.04 1.22 5.21
CA ASP A 76 -16.83 0.84 6.62
C ASP A 76 -18.11 0.39 7.28
N MET A 77 -18.08 -0.72 8.02
CA MET A 77 -19.26 -1.22 8.72
C MET A 77 -19.44 -0.58 10.10
N GLU A 78 -18.67 0.49 10.37
CA GLU A 78 -18.77 1.34 11.55
C GLU A 78 -18.72 2.82 11.15
N GLU A 79 -19.64 3.62 11.67
CA GLU A 79 -19.76 5.02 11.26
C GLU A 79 -18.70 5.96 11.86
N GLY A 80 -17.99 5.53 12.91
CA GLY A 80 -17.11 6.42 13.69
C GLY A 80 -16.02 7.09 12.84
N VAL A 81 -15.35 6.32 11.99
CA VAL A 81 -14.26 6.82 11.12
C VAL A 81 -14.82 7.67 9.98
N ILE A 82 -15.95 7.26 9.41
CA ILE A 82 -16.62 7.99 8.32
C ILE A 82 -17.12 9.35 8.80
N ASN A 83 -17.70 9.42 9.99
CA ASN A 83 -18.14 10.68 10.59
C ASN A 83 -16.98 11.63 10.85
N ASN A 84 -15.81 11.11 11.26
CA ASN A 84 -14.60 11.91 11.41
C ASN A 84 -14.07 12.40 10.05
N MET A 85 -14.13 11.57 9.00
CA MET A 85 -13.78 11.96 7.64
C MET A 85 -14.67 13.09 7.11
N ARG A 86 -15.99 13.00 7.30
CA ARG A 86 -16.94 14.04 6.90
C ARG A 86 -16.69 15.38 7.56
N ARG A 87 -16.23 15.37 8.82
CA ARG A 87 -15.89 16.59 9.58
C ARG A 87 -14.49 17.13 9.29
N SER A 88 -13.67 16.38 8.56
CA SER A 88 -12.30 16.79 8.23
C SER A 88 -12.28 17.82 7.10
N GLU A 89 -11.14 18.51 6.94
CA GLU A 89 -10.93 19.51 5.88
C GLU A 89 -11.12 18.94 4.46
N ILE A 90 -10.86 17.65 4.28
CA ILE A 90 -11.01 16.94 3.02
C ILE A 90 -12.38 16.26 2.86
N GLY A 91 -13.28 16.42 3.83
CA GLY A 91 -14.60 15.76 3.82
C GLY A 91 -15.45 16.12 2.60
N SER A 92 -15.29 17.34 2.05
CA SER A 92 -16.01 17.80 0.87
C SER A 92 -15.62 17.08 -0.44
N LEU A 93 -14.49 16.36 -0.45
CA LEU A 93 -14.04 15.57 -1.59
C LEU A 93 -14.91 14.33 -1.83
N PHE A 94 -15.53 13.81 -0.78
CA PHE A 94 -16.27 12.55 -0.82
C PHE A 94 -17.76 12.86 -0.97
N GLU A 95 -18.40 12.22 -1.95
CA GLU A 95 -19.84 12.29 -2.12
C GLU A 95 -20.53 11.19 -1.29
N ASP A 96 -21.75 11.45 -0.82
CA ASP A 96 -22.52 10.44 -0.07
C ASP A 96 -22.75 9.16 -0.86
N ASN A 97 -22.87 9.25 -2.18
CA ASN A 97 -23.07 8.10 -3.07
C ASN A 97 -21.81 7.24 -3.26
N GLN A 98 -20.66 7.63 -2.69
CA GLN A 98 -19.39 6.89 -2.67
C GLN A 98 -19.17 6.17 -1.34
N ILE A 99 -19.98 6.49 -0.33
CA ILE A 99 -19.81 6.03 1.06
C ILE A 99 -20.84 4.94 1.34
N ILE A 100 -20.37 3.72 1.59
CA ILE A 100 -21.17 2.60 2.04
C ILE A 100 -20.83 2.35 3.52
N SER A 101 -21.82 2.54 4.39
CA SER A 101 -21.63 2.36 5.83
C SER A 101 -22.74 1.62 6.53
N SER A 102 -22.39 0.98 7.64
CA SER A 102 -23.35 0.33 8.54
C SER A 102 -23.04 0.64 10.01
N ILE A 103 -23.96 0.25 10.89
CA ILE A 103 -23.85 0.47 12.35
C ILE A 103 -23.16 -0.73 13.03
N SER A 104 -23.18 -1.91 12.41
CA SER A 104 -22.68 -3.13 13.01
C SER A 104 -21.31 -3.52 12.43
N GLY A 105 -20.26 -3.38 13.23
CA GLY A 105 -18.91 -3.79 12.84
C GLY A 105 -18.78 -5.31 12.67
N ALA A 106 -17.75 -5.76 11.95
CA ALA A 106 -17.51 -7.19 11.73
C ALA A 106 -16.84 -7.93 12.92
N GLY A 107 -16.68 -7.27 14.08
CA GLY A 107 -16.24 -7.90 15.33
C GLY A 107 -14.88 -8.60 15.27
N ASN A 108 -13.93 -8.11 14.46
CA ASN A 108 -12.63 -8.77 14.20
C ASN A 108 -12.75 -10.22 13.69
N ASN A 109 -13.81 -10.53 12.93
CA ASN A 109 -14.04 -11.83 12.31
C ASN A 109 -14.04 -11.70 10.77
N TRP A 110 -13.03 -12.27 10.12
CA TRP A 110 -12.92 -12.29 8.65
C TRP A 110 -14.10 -13.01 7.98
N ALA A 111 -14.58 -14.12 8.55
CA ALA A 111 -15.66 -14.90 7.94
C ALA A 111 -16.97 -14.14 7.90
N HIS A 112 -17.29 -13.42 8.98
CA HIS A 112 -18.44 -12.52 9.01
C HIS A 112 -18.32 -11.39 7.98
N GLY A 113 -17.15 -10.74 7.90
CA GLY A 113 -16.90 -9.70 6.90
C GLY A 113 -17.00 -10.22 5.44
N HIS A 114 -16.47 -11.41 5.17
CA HIS A 114 -16.41 -11.97 3.82
C HIS A 114 -17.74 -12.60 3.37
N PHE A 115 -18.34 -13.46 4.21
CA PHE A 115 -19.51 -14.24 3.82
C PHE A 115 -20.85 -13.56 4.15
N GLU A 116 -20.95 -12.83 5.26
CA GLU A 116 -22.20 -12.15 5.63
C GLU A 116 -22.27 -10.77 4.98
N TYR A 117 -21.33 -9.87 5.34
CA TYR A 117 -21.32 -8.51 4.81
C TYR A 117 -20.97 -8.44 3.33
N GLY A 118 -20.09 -9.31 2.84
CA GLY A 118 -19.82 -9.44 1.41
C GLY A 118 -21.11 -9.73 0.62
N ARG A 119 -21.95 -10.66 1.09
CA ARG A 119 -23.23 -10.97 0.42
C ARG A 119 -24.26 -9.85 0.58
N GLN A 120 -24.32 -9.24 1.75
CA GLN A 120 -25.30 -8.20 2.07
C GLN A 120 -25.05 -6.90 1.28
N TYR A 121 -23.80 -6.41 1.29
CA TYR A 121 -23.44 -5.11 0.71
C TYR A 121 -22.73 -5.21 -0.65
N GLY A 122 -22.36 -6.43 -1.07
CA GLY A 122 -21.57 -6.65 -2.29
C GLY A 122 -22.16 -6.00 -3.54
N ARG A 123 -23.48 -6.08 -3.73
CA ARG A 123 -24.16 -5.44 -4.87
C ARG A 123 -24.00 -3.91 -4.83
N GLU A 124 -24.29 -3.29 -3.70
CA GLU A 124 -24.20 -1.83 -3.53
C GLU A 124 -22.78 -1.33 -3.74
N ILE A 125 -21.79 -2.06 -3.22
CA ILE A 125 -20.37 -1.74 -3.40
C ILE A 125 -19.99 -1.84 -4.88
N MET A 126 -20.33 -2.94 -5.56
CA MET A 126 -19.98 -3.14 -6.97
C MET A 126 -20.72 -2.17 -7.91
N ASP A 127 -21.96 -1.80 -7.60
CA ASP A 127 -22.68 -0.76 -8.33
C ASP A 127 -22.01 0.63 -8.16
N THR A 128 -21.43 0.89 -6.99
CA THR A 128 -20.66 2.11 -6.75
C THR A 128 -19.32 2.10 -7.47
N VAL A 129 -18.59 0.97 -7.44
CA VAL A 129 -17.37 0.77 -8.23
C VAL A 129 -17.66 0.96 -9.73
N ARG A 130 -18.72 0.34 -10.24
CA ARG A 130 -19.13 0.46 -11.65
C ARG A 130 -19.38 1.89 -12.06
N ARG A 131 -20.14 2.66 -11.27
CA ARG A 131 -20.33 4.10 -11.52
C ARG A 131 -19.01 4.85 -11.59
N LYS A 132 -18.05 4.55 -10.71
CA LYS A 132 -16.72 5.19 -10.74
C LYS A 132 -15.86 4.78 -11.92
N VAL A 133 -16.00 3.56 -12.40
CA VAL A 133 -15.34 3.10 -13.64
C VAL A 133 -15.95 3.80 -14.86
N GLU A 134 -17.28 3.95 -14.91
CA GLU A 134 -17.98 4.65 -16.01
C GLU A 134 -17.66 6.15 -16.08
N GLU A 135 -17.33 6.77 -14.94
CA GLU A 135 -16.82 8.15 -14.84
C GLU A 135 -15.35 8.30 -15.31
N CYS A 136 -14.64 7.22 -15.62
CA CYS A 136 -13.27 7.26 -16.10
C CYS A 136 -13.21 7.13 -17.63
N HIS A 137 -12.34 7.91 -18.28
CA HIS A 137 -12.08 7.74 -19.70
C HIS A 137 -11.17 6.54 -19.97
N SER A 138 -10.18 6.30 -19.10
CA SER A 138 -9.20 5.22 -19.23
C SER A 138 -8.75 4.70 -17.86
N PRO A 139 -9.62 3.97 -17.12
CA PRO A 139 -9.29 3.44 -15.81
C PRO A 139 -8.10 2.46 -15.89
N GLN A 140 -7.03 2.76 -15.15
CA GLN A 140 -5.77 1.99 -15.24
C GLN A 140 -5.60 1.00 -14.10
N THR A 141 -5.95 1.40 -12.89
CA THR A 141 -5.61 0.63 -11.69
C THR A 141 -6.63 0.87 -10.58
N PHE A 142 -6.97 -0.21 -9.88
CA PHE A 142 -7.60 -0.15 -8.57
C PHE A 142 -6.52 -0.17 -7.48
N ILE A 143 -6.56 0.78 -6.56
CA ILE A 143 -5.76 0.75 -5.35
C ILE A 143 -6.67 0.43 -4.17
N LEU A 144 -6.52 -0.75 -3.60
CA LEU A 144 -7.24 -1.17 -2.40
C LEU A 144 -6.41 -0.88 -1.16
N LEU A 145 -7.00 -0.18 -0.20
CA LEU A 145 -6.39 0.18 1.08
C LEU A 145 -7.17 -0.50 2.20
N HIS A 146 -6.55 -1.48 2.87
CA HIS A 146 -7.21 -2.21 3.94
C HIS A 146 -6.22 -2.86 4.93
N SER A 147 -6.74 -3.34 6.06
CA SER A 147 -5.94 -4.10 7.05
C SER A 147 -6.15 -5.60 6.93
N MET A 148 -5.16 -6.37 7.40
CA MET A 148 -5.19 -7.84 7.43
C MET A 148 -5.77 -8.40 8.73
N GLY A 149 -5.78 -7.61 9.80
CA GLY A 149 -6.22 -8.09 11.12
C GLY A 149 -7.69 -7.85 11.48
N GLY A 150 -8.34 -6.84 10.89
CA GLY A 150 -9.72 -6.46 11.22
C GLY A 150 -10.75 -7.22 10.40
N GLY A 151 -11.96 -7.46 10.91
CA GLY A 151 -12.99 -8.24 10.20
C GLY A 151 -13.47 -7.57 8.91
N THR A 152 -13.75 -6.27 8.95
CA THR A 152 -14.19 -5.49 7.77
C THR A 152 -13.05 -5.31 6.78
N GLY A 153 -11.91 -4.79 7.24
CA GLY A 153 -10.75 -4.54 6.37
C GLY A 153 -10.25 -5.80 5.67
N SER A 154 -10.14 -6.92 6.39
CA SER A 154 -9.62 -8.16 5.80
C SER A 154 -10.72 -8.96 5.07
N GLY A 155 -11.85 -9.22 5.73
CA GLY A 155 -12.95 -10.04 5.19
C GLY A 155 -13.65 -9.38 4.03
N LEU A 156 -14.27 -8.22 4.28
CA LEU A 156 -14.99 -7.48 3.24
C LEU A 156 -14.03 -6.92 2.19
N GLY A 157 -12.83 -6.48 2.58
CA GLY A 157 -11.81 -6.02 1.62
C GLY A 157 -11.41 -7.09 0.61
N THR A 158 -11.17 -8.32 1.06
CA THR A 158 -10.84 -9.44 0.15
C THR A 158 -12.04 -9.97 -0.63
N TYR A 159 -13.26 -9.81 -0.12
CA TYR A 159 -14.47 -10.04 -0.90
C TYR A 159 -14.60 -9.05 -2.05
N ILE A 160 -14.41 -7.74 -1.79
CA ILE A 160 -14.45 -6.71 -2.82
C ILE A 160 -13.38 -6.99 -3.88
N LEU A 161 -12.18 -7.37 -3.45
CA LEU A 161 -11.10 -7.75 -4.37
C LEU A 161 -11.49 -8.89 -5.31
N SER A 162 -12.11 -9.96 -4.81
CA SER A 162 -12.52 -11.08 -5.68
C SER A 162 -13.59 -10.66 -6.69
N GLN A 163 -14.58 -9.87 -6.27
CA GLN A 163 -15.60 -9.35 -7.18
C GLN A 163 -15.00 -8.43 -8.27
N ILE A 164 -14.04 -7.57 -7.92
CA ILE A 164 -13.36 -6.70 -8.89
C ILE A 164 -12.48 -7.52 -9.85
N ALA A 165 -11.81 -8.56 -9.36
CA ALA A 165 -11.03 -9.46 -10.20
C ALA A 165 -11.91 -10.16 -11.25
N ASP A 166 -13.13 -10.53 -10.87
CA ASP A 166 -14.10 -11.17 -11.76
C ASP A 166 -14.73 -10.17 -12.75
N GLU A 167 -15.19 -9.00 -12.31
CA GLU A 167 -15.85 -8.00 -13.19
C GLU A 167 -14.85 -7.23 -14.07
N TYR A 168 -13.64 -6.94 -13.58
CA TYR A 168 -12.64 -6.12 -14.26
C TYR A 168 -11.28 -6.85 -14.37
N PRO A 169 -11.18 -7.94 -15.15
CA PRO A 169 -9.96 -8.76 -15.23
C PRO A 169 -8.77 -8.00 -15.83
N ASN A 170 -9.02 -7.03 -16.72
CA ASN A 170 -7.96 -6.31 -17.46
C ASN A 170 -7.37 -5.10 -16.70
N ILE A 171 -7.99 -4.68 -15.60
CA ILE A 171 -7.53 -3.55 -14.79
C ILE A 171 -6.67 -4.10 -13.64
N PHE A 172 -5.49 -3.51 -13.42
CA PHE A 172 -4.57 -3.97 -12.39
C PHE A 172 -5.10 -3.68 -10.97
N LYS A 173 -4.91 -4.60 -10.03
CA LYS A 173 -5.26 -4.47 -8.61
C LYS A 173 -4.02 -4.37 -7.73
N PHE A 174 -3.76 -3.18 -7.23
CA PHE A 174 -2.73 -2.91 -6.24
C PHE A 174 -3.35 -2.91 -4.84
N ASN A 175 -2.82 -3.75 -3.95
CA ASN A 175 -3.34 -3.88 -2.59
C ASN A 175 -2.29 -3.39 -1.61
N ASN A 176 -2.55 -2.27 -0.94
CA ASN A 176 -1.76 -1.86 0.21
C ASN A 176 -2.39 -2.46 1.46
N VAL A 177 -1.66 -3.38 2.09
CA VAL A 177 -2.19 -4.20 3.18
C VAL A 177 -1.39 -3.97 4.45
N VAL A 178 -2.10 -3.58 5.51
CA VAL A 178 -1.49 -3.33 6.82
C VAL A 178 -1.61 -4.57 7.71
N PHE A 179 -0.47 -5.16 8.06
CA PHE A 179 -0.39 -6.29 8.98
C PHE A 179 -0.68 -5.84 10.41
N PRO A 180 -1.52 -6.60 11.15
CA PRO A 180 -1.85 -6.27 12.51
C PRO A 180 -0.67 -6.51 13.44
N GLU A 181 -0.71 -5.82 14.57
CA GLU A 181 0.11 -6.18 15.72
C GLU A 181 -0.54 -7.30 16.54
N ASP A 182 0.20 -7.81 17.51
CA ASP A 182 -0.22 -8.91 18.38
C ASP A 182 -1.35 -8.55 19.37
N ASP A 183 -1.93 -7.34 19.26
CA ASP A 183 -3.04 -6.87 20.11
C ASP A 183 -4.37 -7.56 19.77
N VAL A 184 -4.55 -8.04 18.52
CA VAL A 184 -5.78 -8.73 18.10
C VAL A 184 -5.57 -10.24 18.10
N VAL A 185 -6.20 -10.94 19.05
CA VAL A 185 -6.04 -12.40 19.25
C VAL A 185 -6.40 -13.19 17.99
N THR A 186 -7.45 -12.77 17.26
CA THR A 186 -7.90 -13.40 16.01
C THR A 186 -7.17 -12.89 14.76
N GLY A 187 -6.27 -11.91 14.91
CA GLY A 187 -5.52 -11.30 13.81
C GLY A 187 -4.79 -12.31 12.92
N PRO A 188 -4.14 -13.37 13.46
CA PRO A 188 -3.53 -14.41 12.64
C PRO A 188 -4.50 -15.17 11.75
N TYR A 189 -5.71 -15.50 12.23
CA TYR A 189 -6.73 -16.17 11.40
C TYR A 189 -7.17 -15.27 10.25
N ASN A 190 -7.53 -14.02 10.56
CA ASN A 190 -7.97 -13.04 9.58
C ASN A 190 -6.90 -12.81 8.50
N SER A 191 -5.64 -12.70 8.92
CA SER A 191 -4.54 -12.45 7.99
C SER A 191 -4.31 -13.64 7.07
N VAL A 192 -4.31 -14.89 7.57
CA VAL A 192 -4.11 -16.08 6.74
C VAL A 192 -5.24 -16.26 5.71
N LEU A 193 -6.49 -16.10 6.14
CA LEU A 193 -7.65 -16.20 5.24
C LEU A 193 -7.63 -15.11 4.17
N ALA A 194 -7.37 -13.87 4.55
CA ALA A 194 -7.24 -12.77 3.61
C ALA A 194 -6.07 -12.94 2.64
N MET A 195 -4.94 -13.48 3.12
CA MET A 195 -3.77 -13.71 2.28
C MET A 195 -4.06 -14.69 1.14
N SER A 196 -4.83 -15.77 1.39
CA SER A 196 -5.20 -16.71 0.32
C SER A 196 -5.88 -15.97 -0.84
N LYS A 197 -6.86 -15.11 -0.53
CA LYS A 197 -7.59 -14.33 -1.52
C LYS A 197 -6.73 -13.25 -2.19
N LEU A 198 -5.82 -12.63 -1.45
CA LEU A 198 -4.86 -11.68 -2.02
C LEU A 198 -3.92 -12.35 -3.03
N SER A 199 -3.39 -13.54 -2.70
CA SER A 199 -2.50 -14.29 -3.60
C SER A 199 -3.19 -14.74 -4.89
N GLU A 200 -4.50 -15.00 -4.83
CA GLU A 200 -5.33 -15.41 -5.98
C GLU A 200 -5.69 -14.24 -6.90
N HIS A 201 -6.08 -13.09 -6.33
CA HIS A 201 -6.77 -12.04 -7.08
C HIS A 201 -6.00 -10.72 -7.24
N SER A 202 -4.87 -10.54 -6.53
CA SER A 202 -4.08 -9.30 -6.61
C SER A 202 -3.01 -9.40 -7.70
N ASP A 203 -2.75 -8.30 -8.40
CA ASP A 203 -1.60 -8.21 -9.31
C ASP A 203 -0.34 -7.78 -8.57
N CYS A 204 -0.49 -6.92 -7.56
CA CYS A 204 0.59 -6.44 -6.70
C CYS A 204 0.11 -6.25 -5.26
N ILE A 205 0.89 -6.76 -4.31
CA ILE A 205 0.66 -6.61 -2.87
C ILE A 205 1.81 -5.80 -2.29
N LEU A 206 1.48 -4.69 -1.63
CA LEU A 206 2.39 -3.81 -0.92
C LEU A 206 2.17 -4.00 0.58
N PRO A 207 2.80 -5.03 1.19
CA PRO A 207 2.66 -5.32 2.60
C PRO A 207 3.35 -4.25 3.46
N VAL A 208 2.70 -3.86 4.55
CA VAL A 208 3.22 -2.95 5.56
C VAL A 208 2.98 -3.51 6.96
N ASP A 209 3.99 -3.51 7.81
CA ASP A 209 3.92 -4.00 9.19
C ASP A 209 3.87 -2.83 10.16
N ASN A 210 2.82 -2.76 10.98
CA ASN A 210 2.69 -1.76 12.04
C ASN A 210 3.88 -1.77 13.00
N LYS A 211 4.45 -2.94 13.30
CA LYS A 211 5.63 -3.05 14.16
C LYS A 211 6.87 -2.42 13.52
N ALA A 212 7.05 -2.61 12.20
CA ALA A 212 8.17 -2.01 11.48
C ALA A 212 8.05 -0.48 11.43
N LEU A 213 6.84 0.02 11.16
CA LEU A 213 6.55 1.45 11.17
C LEU A 213 6.80 2.10 12.54
N ARG A 214 6.44 1.43 13.64
CA ARG A 214 6.76 1.93 15.00
C ARG A 214 8.26 1.98 15.25
N ASN A 215 8.99 0.91 14.93
CA ASN A 215 10.45 0.89 15.08
C ASN A 215 11.12 2.02 14.29
N ILE A 216 10.60 2.31 13.09
CA ILE A 216 11.02 3.43 12.26
C ILE A 216 10.77 4.76 12.97
N LEU A 217 9.57 4.99 13.51
CA LEU A 217 9.24 6.23 14.21
C LEU A 217 10.10 6.42 15.45
N ASP A 218 10.29 5.37 16.25
CA ASP A 218 11.15 5.38 17.44
C ASP A 218 12.59 5.73 17.07
N PHE A 219 13.11 5.15 15.98
CA PHE A 219 14.44 5.47 15.46
C PHE A 219 14.56 6.94 15.04
N LEU A 220 13.57 7.48 14.33
CA LEU A 220 13.56 8.88 13.91
C LEU A 220 13.49 9.83 15.09
N GLU A 221 12.69 9.52 16.11
CA GLU A 221 12.59 10.31 17.34
C GLU A 221 13.91 10.31 18.12
N GLN A 222 14.60 9.17 18.18
CA GLN A 222 15.94 9.08 18.78
C GLN A 222 16.99 9.90 18.01
N GLU A 223 16.99 9.83 16.68
CA GLU A 223 17.91 10.62 15.85
C GLU A 223 17.65 12.13 15.99
N LYS A 224 16.38 12.54 16.13
CA LYS A 224 16.02 13.93 16.44
C LYS A 224 16.53 14.35 17.81
N ALA A 225 16.33 13.52 18.84
CA ALA A 225 16.82 13.79 20.18
C ALA A 225 18.35 13.96 20.24
N LYS A 226 19.10 13.24 19.40
CA LYS A 226 20.56 13.40 19.29
C LYS A 226 20.98 14.71 18.58
N LYS A 227 20.18 15.18 17.62
CA LYS A 227 20.45 16.41 16.85
C LYS A 227 19.96 17.68 17.56
N ALA A 228 18.94 17.56 18.42
CA ALA A 228 18.42 18.66 19.22
C ALA A 228 19.36 18.96 20.40
N THR A 229 20.18 20.00 20.26
CA THR A 229 21.06 20.51 21.34
C THR A 229 20.32 21.27 22.44
N ASN A 230 19.01 21.52 22.29
CA ASN A 230 18.17 22.23 23.27
C ASN A 230 17.05 21.32 23.79
N HIS A 231 17.07 21.05 25.09
CA HIS A 231 16.20 20.12 25.82
C HIS A 231 14.76 20.63 26.11
N SER A 232 14.17 21.51 25.30
CA SER A 232 12.94 22.22 25.72
C SER A 232 11.68 22.03 24.87
N ASP A 233 11.65 21.15 23.87
CA ASP A 233 10.45 20.93 23.03
C ASP A 233 9.91 19.49 23.06
N ILE A 234 10.14 18.75 24.16
CA ILE A 234 9.62 17.36 24.31
C ILE A 234 8.48 17.34 25.32
N LEU A 235 7.38 18.04 25.05
CA LEU A 235 6.12 17.84 25.78
C LEU A 235 4.93 18.18 24.86
N GLU A 236 4.60 17.30 23.91
CA GLU A 236 3.26 17.30 23.32
C GLU A 236 2.39 16.27 24.05
N ASN A 237 1.72 16.76 25.10
CA ASN A 237 0.68 16.04 25.83
C ASN A 237 -0.59 15.88 24.98
N GLY A 238 -0.79 14.69 24.42
CA GLY A 238 -2.06 14.23 23.87
C GLY A 238 -1.97 12.80 23.36
N ASN A 239 -2.87 11.90 23.81
CA ASN A 239 -2.98 10.47 23.45
C ASN A 239 -1.88 9.92 22.50
N GLU A 240 -0.74 9.53 23.08
CA GLU A 240 0.47 9.09 22.35
C GLU A 240 0.16 8.06 21.25
N LYS A 241 -0.74 7.12 21.53
CA LYS A 241 -1.15 6.08 20.56
C LYS A 241 -1.86 6.64 19.33
N THR A 242 -2.76 7.61 19.50
CA THR A 242 -3.51 8.19 18.37
C THR A 242 -2.59 9.03 17.49
N GLN A 243 -1.64 9.74 18.10
CA GLN A 243 -0.62 10.48 17.36
C GLN A 243 0.35 9.55 16.62
N ALA A 244 0.73 8.42 17.23
CA ALA A 244 1.59 7.42 16.61
C ALA A 244 0.95 6.85 15.33
N PHE A 245 -0.32 6.43 15.36
CA PHE A 245 -1.01 5.94 14.15
C PHE A 245 -1.13 7.00 13.06
N ALA A 246 -1.31 8.28 13.41
CA ALA A 246 -1.31 9.36 12.42
C ALA A 246 0.08 9.51 11.75
N LYS A 247 1.18 9.45 12.52
CA LYS A 247 2.55 9.47 11.98
C LYS A 247 2.82 8.25 11.09
N MET A 248 2.38 7.05 11.51
CA MET A 248 2.49 5.81 10.73
C MET A 248 1.75 5.92 9.39
N ASN A 249 0.51 6.40 9.41
CA ASN A 249 -0.28 6.59 8.19
C ASN A 249 0.36 7.61 7.23
N ASN A 250 1.08 8.62 7.73
CA ASN A 250 1.81 9.55 6.87
C ASN A 250 2.91 8.84 6.07
N ILE A 251 3.65 7.91 6.69
CA ILE A 251 4.71 7.14 5.98
C ILE A 251 4.09 6.34 4.83
N ILE A 252 2.97 5.67 5.08
CA ILE A 252 2.26 4.90 4.04
C ILE A 252 1.66 5.83 2.98
N ALA A 253 1.15 7.00 3.35
CA ALA A 253 0.68 8.01 2.39
C ALA A 253 1.82 8.48 1.47
N HIS A 254 3.04 8.68 2.01
CA HIS A 254 4.22 8.97 1.20
C HIS A 254 4.59 7.83 0.25
N LEU A 255 4.52 6.57 0.72
CA LEU A 255 4.68 5.39 -0.14
C LEU A 255 3.73 5.46 -1.35
N LEU A 256 2.43 5.67 -1.11
CA LEU A 256 1.41 5.69 -2.16
C LEU A 256 1.58 6.87 -3.11
N ASN A 257 1.94 8.06 -2.61
CA ASN A 257 2.19 9.22 -3.46
C ASN A 257 3.47 9.06 -4.30
N ASN A 258 4.50 8.43 -3.75
CA ASN A 258 5.71 8.11 -4.50
C ASN A 258 5.48 7.02 -5.54
N LEU A 259 4.64 6.02 -5.24
CA LEU A 259 4.26 4.97 -6.18
C LEU A 259 3.51 5.54 -7.39
N THR A 260 2.63 6.51 -7.15
CA THR A 260 1.73 7.09 -8.15
C THR A 260 2.26 8.38 -8.78
N CYS A 261 3.52 8.77 -8.51
CA CYS A 261 4.06 10.04 -8.98
C CYS A 261 4.16 10.10 -10.51
N SER A 262 4.55 9.00 -11.16
CA SER A 262 4.69 8.89 -12.62
C SER A 262 3.37 9.00 -13.37
N MET A 263 2.24 8.79 -12.70
CA MET A 263 0.89 8.94 -13.25
C MET A 263 0.36 10.38 -13.13
N ARG A 264 1.05 11.22 -12.37
CA ARG A 264 0.60 12.57 -12.03
C ARG A 264 1.52 13.64 -12.56
N PHE A 265 2.82 13.39 -12.47
CA PHE A 265 3.84 14.35 -12.84
C PHE A 265 4.70 13.81 -13.96
N ASP A 266 5.16 14.73 -14.80
CA ASP A 266 6.10 14.40 -15.86
C ASP A 266 7.50 14.13 -15.26
N GLY A 267 8.06 12.99 -15.61
CA GLY A 267 9.41 12.58 -15.27
C GLY A 267 10.27 12.35 -16.51
N MET A 268 11.59 12.41 -16.32
CA MET A 268 12.54 12.02 -17.37
C MET A 268 12.46 10.54 -17.71
N LEU A 269 12.08 9.71 -16.72
CA LEU A 269 11.92 8.27 -16.87
C LEU A 269 10.65 7.84 -16.14
N ASN A 270 9.51 7.95 -16.82
CA ASN A 270 8.22 7.53 -16.26
C ASN A 270 8.12 6.01 -16.25
N VAL A 271 7.68 5.46 -15.12
CA VAL A 271 7.37 4.04 -14.96
C VAL A 271 5.90 3.92 -14.66
N ASP A 272 5.16 3.30 -15.57
CA ASP A 272 3.73 3.08 -15.37
C ASP A 272 3.47 2.00 -14.32
N LEU A 273 2.35 2.05 -13.62
CA LEU A 273 2.00 1.02 -12.61
C LEU A 273 1.98 -0.39 -13.24
N ASN A 274 1.53 -0.49 -14.49
CA ASN A 274 1.56 -1.74 -15.25
C ASN A 274 3.00 -2.24 -15.45
N GLU A 275 3.95 -1.34 -15.73
CA GLU A 275 5.37 -1.70 -15.84
C GLU A 275 5.96 -2.17 -14.51
N ILE A 276 5.48 -1.65 -13.38
CA ILE A 276 5.90 -2.12 -12.05
C ILE A 276 5.53 -3.60 -11.91
N THR A 277 4.29 -3.97 -12.22
CA THR A 277 3.87 -5.39 -12.11
C THR A 277 4.63 -6.28 -13.09
N MET A 278 4.76 -5.88 -14.35
CA MET A 278 5.43 -6.66 -15.39
C MET A 278 6.92 -6.89 -15.11
N ASN A 279 7.61 -5.89 -14.54
CA ASN A 279 9.05 -5.98 -14.32
C ASN A 279 9.42 -6.51 -12.93
N LEU A 280 8.58 -6.28 -11.91
CA LEU A 280 8.90 -6.65 -10.53
C LEU A 280 8.25 -7.96 -10.08
N VAL A 281 7.22 -8.46 -10.77
CA VAL A 281 6.55 -9.73 -10.44
C VAL A 281 6.92 -10.79 -11.48
N PRO A 282 7.96 -11.62 -11.23
CA PRO A 282 8.45 -12.58 -12.21
C PRO A 282 7.51 -13.79 -12.40
N TYR A 283 6.78 -14.17 -11.35
CA TYR A 283 5.90 -15.34 -11.36
C TYR A 283 4.56 -15.02 -10.69
N PRO A 284 3.43 -15.55 -11.22
CA PRO A 284 2.13 -15.46 -10.56
C PRO A 284 2.16 -16.05 -9.13
N GLY A 285 1.56 -15.34 -8.18
CA GLY A 285 1.56 -15.68 -6.75
C GLY A 285 2.84 -15.30 -6.00
N MET A 286 3.82 -14.65 -6.66
CA MET A 286 5.00 -14.02 -6.03
C MET A 286 4.95 -12.50 -6.22
N ASN A 287 3.80 -11.92 -5.92
CA ASN A 287 3.42 -10.53 -6.16
C ASN A 287 3.60 -9.63 -4.93
N TYR A 288 4.40 -10.05 -3.94
CA TYR A 288 4.70 -9.25 -2.75
C TYR A 288 5.92 -8.38 -2.99
N LEU A 289 5.71 -7.06 -2.98
CA LEU A 289 6.78 -6.07 -3.10
C LEU A 289 7.03 -5.42 -1.74
N VAL A 290 8.15 -5.77 -1.12
CA VAL A 290 8.59 -5.12 0.13
C VAL A 290 9.06 -3.71 -0.20
N SER A 291 8.48 -2.73 0.49
CA SER A 291 8.71 -1.32 0.21
C SER A 291 9.61 -0.67 1.26
N SER A 292 10.42 0.29 0.81
CA SER A 292 11.18 1.21 1.66
C SER A 292 11.09 2.63 1.10
N VAL A 293 10.95 3.61 1.98
CA VAL A 293 10.84 5.03 1.62
C VAL A 293 11.99 5.78 2.28
N SER A 294 12.71 6.59 1.50
CA SER A 294 13.75 7.49 2.00
C SER A 294 13.63 8.87 1.33
N PRO A 295 13.94 9.97 2.01
CA PRO A 295 14.10 10.04 3.46
C PRO A 295 12.74 9.88 4.13
N LEU A 296 12.74 9.43 5.39
CA LEU A 296 11.52 9.41 6.19
C LEU A 296 11.35 10.75 6.90
N PHE A 297 10.23 11.40 6.61
CA PHE A 297 9.93 12.73 7.11
C PHE A 297 8.49 12.80 7.60
N SER A 298 8.26 13.61 8.63
CA SER A 298 6.92 13.96 9.06
C SER A 298 6.54 15.30 8.45
N ILE A 299 5.41 15.35 7.73
CA ILE A 299 4.84 16.57 7.12
C ILE A 299 4.66 17.72 8.13
N VAL A 300 4.61 17.41 9.43
CA VAL A 300 4.47 18.38 10.52
C VAL A 300 5.73 19.23 10.72
N GLU A 301 6.89 18.76 10.27
CA GLU A 301 8.15 19.46 10.46
C GLU A 301 8.32 20.57 9.41
N LYS A 302 8.60 21.80 9.85
CA LYS A 302 8.78 22.95 8.94
C LYS A 302 10.16 22.98 8.26
N ALA A 303 11.11 22.19 8.75
CA ALA A 303 12.46 22.16 8.21
C ALA A 303 12.51 21.26 6.97
N LYS A 304 12.96 21.81 5.84
CA LYS A 304 13.24 21.00 4.65
C LYS A 304 14.30 19.95 4.98
N VAL A 305 14.00 18.68 4.70
CA VAL A 305 15.00 17.61 4.82
C VAL A 305 15.82 17.58 3.54
N THR A 306 17.11 17.86 3.69
CA THR A 306 18.10 17.71 2.64
C THR A 306 18.88 16.43 2.90
N SER A 307 18.80 15.50 1.95
CA SER A 307 19.52 14.23 1.98
C SER A 307 20.32 14.11 0.69
N SER A 308 21.58 13.68 0.78
CA SER A 308 22.36 13.38 -0.41
C SER A 308 21.77 12.16 -1.12
N LEU A 309 21.89 12.10 -2.45
CA LEU A 309 21.45 10.93 -3.21
C LEU A 309 22.08 9.64 -2.68
N ASP A 310 23.36 9.68 -2.33
CA ASP A 310 24.07 8.52 -1.79
C ASP A 310 23.42 7.99 -0.50
N GLN A 311 22.98 8.90 0.38
CA GLN A 311 22.27 8.55 1.60
C GLN A 311 20.92 7.91 1.30
N LEU A 312 20.16 8.43 0.33
CA LEU A 312 18.85 7.86 -0.05
C LEU A 312 18.98 6.39 -0.50
N PHE A 313 20.00 6.09 -1.32
CA PHE A 313 20.23 4.73 -1.80
C PHE A 313 20.71 3.77 -0.72
N ASP A 314 21.52 4.25 0.25
CA ASP A 314 21.94 3.43 1.38
C ASP A 314 20.78 3.14 2.35
N GLU A 315 19.92 4.13 2.61
CA GLU A 315 18.71 3.96 3.44
C GLU A 315 17.68 3.04 2.78
N ALA A 316 17.52 3.12 1.45
CA ALA A 316 16.55 2.31 0.70
C ALA A 316 16.76 0.79 0.85
N ILE A 317 18.00 0.34 1.02
CA ILE A 317 18.35 -1.09 1.17
C ILE A 317 18.53 -1.51 2.64
N ASP A 318 18.56 -0.56 3.57
CA ASP A 318 18.75 -0.82 4.99
C ASP A 318 17.45 -1.38 5.60
N SER A 319 17.60 -2.44 6.39
CA SER A 319 16.54 -3.08 7.16
C SER A 319 15.75 -2.12 8.06
N ARG A 320 16.38 -1.05 8.55
CA ARG A 320 15.77 -0.08 9.47
C ARG A 320 14.69 0.78 8.84
N PHE A 321 14.72 0.96 7.52
CA PHE A 321 13.78 1.80 6.77
C PHE A 321 12.76 0.97 5.98
N GLN A 322 12.80 -0.36 6.09
CA GLN A 322 11.82 -1.23 5.46
C GLN A 322 10.47 -1.12 6.16
N LEU A 323 9.40 -1.01 5.37
CA LEU A 323 8.04 -0.92 5.89
C LEU A 323 7.50 -2.29 6.38
N MET A 324 8.30 -3.35 6.23
CA MET A 324 8.04 -4.68 6.76
C MET A 324 9.21 -5.11 7.66
N HIS A 325 8.91 -5.90 8.69
CA HIS A 325 9.93 -6.44 9.59
C HIS A 325 10.73 -7.57 8.91
N CYS A 326 11.62 -7.21 8.00
CA CYS A 326 12.48 -8.13 7.27
C CYS A 326 13.81 -7.46 6.89
N SER A 327 14.86 -8.27 6.68
CA SER A 327 16.19 -7.83 6.25
C SER A 327 16.40 -8.25 4.78
N PRO A 328 16.24 -7.33 3.81
CA PRO A 328 16.37 -7.67 2.39
C PRO A 328 17.78 -8.11 1.98
N LEU A 329 18.83 -7.57 2.62
CA LEU A 329 20.24 -7.86 2.30
C LEU A 329 20.67 -9.30 2.66
N GLU A 330 19.99 -9.92 3.63
CA GLU A 330 20.26 -11.30 4.01
C GLU A 330 19.75 -12.30 2.96
N HIS A 331 18.69 -11.93 2.24
CA HIS A 331 17.90 -12.77 1.36
C HIS A 331 18.11 -12.40 -0.12
N SER A 332 17.46 -13.12 -1.04
CA SER A 332 17.66 -12.95 -2.48
C SER A 332 16.63 -12.00 -3.09
N TYR A 333 17.11 -11.02 -3.85
CA TYR A 333 16.29 -10.13 -4.66
C TYR A 333 15.94 -10.81 -5.99
N LEU A 334 14.65 -10.88 -6.29
CA LEU A 334 14.13 -11.36 -7.57
C LEU A 334 14.03 -10.22 -8.57
N ALA A 335 13.61 -9.05 -8.09
CA ALA A 335 13.56 -7.80 -8.85
C ALA A 335 13.55 -6.61 -7.86
N CYS A 336 13.95 -5.43 -8.33
CA CYS A 336 14.04 -4.21 -7.55
C CYS A 336 13.63 -3.00 -8.40
N GLY A 337 12.62 -2.26 -7.95
CA GLY A 337 12.19 -0.98 -8.51
C GLY A 337 12.70 0.17 -7.67
N LEU A 338 13.35 1.16 -8.28
CA LEU A 338 13.86 2.37 -7.63
C LEU A 338 13.17 3.58 -8.27
N LEU A 339 12.17 4.12 -7.58
CA LEU A 339 11.38 5.27 -8.03
C LEU A 339 11.88 6.51 -7.31
N LEU A 340 12.71 7.29 -8.01
CA LEU A 340 13.30 8.52 -7.49
C LEU A 340 12.45 9.73 -7.90
N ARG A 341 12.39 10.70 -7.00
CA ARG A 341 11.72 11.99 -7.19
C ARG A 341 12.65 13.12 -6.81
N GLY A 342 12.66 14.18 -7.61
CA GLY A 342 13.50 15.36 -7.43
C GLY A 342 14.58 15.50 -8.51
N GLY A 343 15.35 16.58 -8.42
CA GLY A 343 16.35 16.97 -9.41
C GLY A 343 17.62 16.13 -9.38
N ALA A 344 17.55 14.86 -9.78
CA ALA A 344 18.70 13.96 -9.89
C ALA A 344 19.06 13.66 -11.35
N ARG A 345 20.35 13.54 -11.65
CA ARG A 345 20.82 13.14 -12.98
C ARG A 345 20.86 11.62 -13.10
N ILE A 346 20.56 11.10 -14.29
CA ILE A 346 20.60 9.67 -14.60
C ILE A 346 22.02 9.08 -14.36
N SER A 347 23.08 9.87 -14.60
CA SER A 347 24.47 9.48 -14.29
C SER A 347 24.66 9.15 -12.82
N ASP A 348 24.12 10.00 -11.93
CA ASP A 348 24.32 9.92 -10.49
C ASP A 348 23.52 8.75 -9.91
N ILE A 349 22.34 8.48 -10.49
CA ILE A 349 21.52 7.31 -10.19
C ILE A 349 22.26 6.03 -10.58
N THR A 350 22.79 5.97 -11.80
CA THR A 350 23.50 4.78 -12.29
C THR A 350 24.73 4.48 -11.42
N MET A 351 25.51 5.50 -11.08
CA MET A 351 26.66 5.38 -10.17
C MET A 351 26.25 4.84 -8.79
N ASN A 352 25.12 5.30 -8.25
CA ASN A 352 24.59 4.81 -6.99
C ASN A 352 24.11 3.36 -7.06
N ILE A 353 23.47 2.98 -8.17
CA ILE A 353 23.05 1.59 -8.41
C ILE A 353 24.27 0.67 -8.47
N ASP A 354 25.31 1.05 -9.21
CA ASP A 354 26.55 0.27 -9.29
C ASP A 354 27.25 0.15 -7.92
N ARG A 355 27.06 1.13 -7.03
CA ARG A 355 27.55 1.09 -5.64
C ARG A 355 26.76 0.16 -4.73
N ILE A 356 25.43 0.09 -4.86
CA ILE A 356 24.58 -0.77 -4.02
C ILE A 356 24.45 -2.20 -4.55
N LYS A 357 24.54 -2.39 -5.88
CA LYS A 357 24.35 -3.69 -6.55
C LYS A 357 25.25 -4.81 -5.97
N PRO A 358 26.54 -4.58 -5.64
CA PRO A 358 27.39 -5.61 -5.02
C PRO A 358 26.95 -6.02 -3.60
N LYS A 359 26.24 -5.14 -2.88
CA LYS A 359 25.69 -5.44 -1.54
C LYS A 359 24.43 -6.32 -1.63
N MET A 360 23.75 -6.32 -2.78
CA MET A 360 22.48 -7.00 -2.99
C MET A 360 22.70 -8.40 -3.58
N LYS A 361 22.09 -9.42 -2.98
CA LYS A 361 22.11 -10.78 -3.51
C LYS A 361 21.02 -10.92 -4.57
N MET A 362 21.34 -10.64 -5.83
CA MET A 362 20.40 -10.86 -6.94
C MET A 362 20.21 -12.36 -7.24
N ALA A 363 19.02 -12.73 -7.67
CA ALA A 363 18.71 -14.07 -8.12
C ALA A 363 19.58 -14.46 -9.32
N TYR A 364 20.07 -15.70 -9.36
CA TYR A 364 21.03 -16.15 -10.37
C TYR A 364 20.55 -16.03 -11.82
N TRP A 365 19.23 -16.00 -12.02
CA TRP A 365 18.59 -15.89 -13.33
C TRP A 365 18.22 -14.44 -13.68
N ASN A 366 18.33 -13.50 -12.74
CA ASN A 366 18.02 -12.08 -12.95
C ASN A 366 19.05 -11.17 -12.25
N ASN A 367 20.25 -11.07 -12.85
CA ASN A 367 21.33 -10.23 -12.31
C ASN A 367 21.15 -8.73 -12.61
N GLU A 368 20.24 -8.37 -13.51
CA GLU A 368 19.95 -6.99 -13.94
C GLU A 368 18.50 -6.59 -13.64
N GLY A 369 17.89 -7.18 -12.61
CA GLY A 369 16.50 -6.96 -12.24
C GLY A 369 16.20 -5.59 -11.62
N PHE A 370 16.83 -4.51 -12.10
CA PHE A 370 16.58 -3.15 -11.65
C PHE A 370 15.68 -2.41 -12.62
N LYS A 371 14.60 -1.84 -12.12
CA LYS A 371 13.78 -0.87 -12.85
C LYS A 371 13.94 0.49 -12.17
N ILE A 372 14.21 1.53 -12.95
CA ILE A 372 14.41 2.89 -12.45
C ILE A 372 13.24 3.74 -12.92
N GLY A 373 12.71 4.56 -12.03
CA GLY A 373 11.81 5.66 -12.36
C GLY A 373 12.38 6.97 -11.85
N LEU A 374 12.22 8.05 -12.62
CA LEU A 374 12.69 9.38 -12.26
C LEU A 374 11.61 10.42 -12.59
N CYS A 375 11.03 10.99 -11.54
CA CYS A 375 10.12 12.13 -11.59
C CYS A 375 10.86 13.41 -11.18
N ASN A 376 10.70 14.49 -11.95
CA ASN A 376 11.41 15.74 -11.68
C ASN A 376 10.87 16.45 -10.43
N GLU A 377 9.56 16.34 -10.19
CA GLU A 377 8.90 17.02 -9.09
C GLU A 377 9.14 16.29 -7.75
N PRO A 378 9.81 16.93 -6.77
CA PRO A 378 10.07 16.32 -5.47
C PRO A 378 8.78 16.18 -4.63
N PRO A 379 8.80 15.41 -3.53
CA PRO A 379 7.69 15.43 -2.59
C PRO A 379 7.65 16.71 -1.74
N ILE A 380 6.54 16.93 -1.05
CA ILE A 380 6.37 18.07 -0.14
C ILE A 380 7.39 18.02 1.01
N GLY A 381 8.09 19.14 1.22
CA GLY A 381 9.03 19.31 2.33
C GLY A 381 10.38 18.61 2.15
N MET A 382 10.64 18.00 0.99
CA MET A 382 11.88 17.30 0.67
C MET A 382 12.48 17.82 -0.63
N ASP A 383 13.80 17.77 -0.76
CA ASP A 383 14.47 18.08 -2.03
C ASP A 383 14.50 16.87 -2.98
N SER A 384 14.51 15.66 -2.43
CA SER A 384 14.47 14.40 -3.19
C SER A 384 13.92 13.28 -2.31
N SER A 385 13.32 12.26 -2.94
CA SER A 385 12.87 11.04 -2.27
C SER A 385 13.04 9.83 -3.18
N LEU A 386 13.37 8.70 -2.58
CA LEU A 386 13.51 7.40 -3.21
C LEU A 386 12.52 6.42 -2.59
N LEU A 387 11.69 5.83 -3.44
CA LEU A 387 10.88 4.65 -3.12
C LEU A 387 11.55 3.42 -3.71
N CYS A 388 11.90 2.46 -2.86
CA CYS A 388 12.39 1.15 -3.25
C CYS A 388 11.25 0.13 -3.14
N LEU A 389 10.99 -0.60 -4.22
CA LEU A 389 10.06 -1.71 -4.32
C LEU A 389 10.83 -2.99 -4.62
N ALA A 390 11.05 -3.83 -3.62
CA ALA A 390 11.83 -5.04 -3.77
C ALA A 390 10.93 -6.29 -3.77
N ASN A 391 10.94 -7.05 -4.86
CA ASN A 391 10.47 -8.43 -4.81
C ASN A 391 11.61 -9.29 -4.26
N ASN A 392 11.56 -9.57 -2.97
CA ASN A 392 12.65 -10.22 -2.24
C ASN A 392 12.10 -11.40 -1.44
N SER A 393 12.86 -12.49 -1.39
CA SER A 393 12.50 -13.69 -0.64
C SER A 393 12.43 -13.48 0.88
N CYS A 394 12.89 -12.34 1.39
CA CYS A 394 12.78 -11.95 2.80
C CYS A 394 11.32 -11.92 3.30
N ILE A 395 10.34 -11.74 2.40
CA ILE A 395 8.91 -11.76 2.75
C ILE A 395 8.51 -13.09 3.40
N LYS A 396 9.19 -14.21 3.11
CA LYS A 396 8.88 -15.49 3.74
C LYS A 396 9.00 -15.46 5.27
N THR A 397 9.86 -14.62 5.84
CA THR A 397 10.11 -14.56 7.29
C THR A 397 8.87 -14.11 8.07
N PRO A 398 8.25 -12.95 7.78
CA PRO A 398 6.98 -12.58 8.40
C PRO A 398 5.86 -13.57 8.09
N LEU A 399 5.82 -14.17 6.89
CA LEU A 399 4.81 -15.18 6.55
C LEU A 399 4.94 -16.48 7.37
N ILE A 400 6.16 -16.97 7.59
CA ILE A 400 6.43 -18.12 8.47
C ILE A 400 6.01 -17.80 9.90
N SER A 401 6.31 -16.58 10.39
CA SER A 401 5.89 -16.12 11.72
C SER A 401 4.37 -16.12 11.85
N LEU A 402 3.67 -15.58 10.86
CA LEU A 402 2.21 -15.56 10.80
C LEU A 402 1.62 -16.99 10.81
N ARG A 403 2.13 -17.87 9.94
CA ARG A 403 1.71 -19.28 9.88
C ARG A 403 1.92 -20.00 11.22
N ASN A 404 3.04 -19.73 11.90
CA ASN A 404 3.30 -20.31 13.22
C ASN A 404 2.31 -19.82 14.28
N LYS A 405 1.96 -18.53 14.26
CA LYS A 405 0.93 -17.95 15.16
C LYS A 405 -0.44 -18.58 14.87
N PHE A 406 -0.82 -18.67 13.60
CA PHE A 406 -2.04 -19.36 13.15
C PHE A 406 -2.09 -20.81 13.67
N ASN A 407 -1.04 -21.60 13.41
CA ASN A 407 -0.99 -23.00 13.80
C ASN A 407 -1.04 -23.20 15.32
N ARG A 408 -0.51 -22.28 16.13
CA ARG A 408 -0.62 -22.32 17.59
C ARG A 408 -2.07 -22.15 18.07
N LEU A 409 -2.81 -21.23 17.45
CA LEU A 409 -4.23 -21.00 17.76
C LEU A 409 -5.10 -22.16 17.26
N TYR A 410 -4.87 -22.59 16.02
CA TYR A 410 -5.67 -23.60 15.34
C TYR A 410 -5.55 -24.97 16.00
N LYS A 411 -4.34 -25.37 16.44
CA LYS A 411 -4.12 -26.61 17.21
C LYS A 411 -4.93 -26.68 18.49
N ARG A 412 -5.22 -25.53 19.12
CA ARG A 412 -6.05 -25.43 20.33
C ARG A 412 -7.52 -25.18 20.03
N LYS A 413 -7.89 -25.06 18.74
CA LYS A 413 -9.22 -24.65 18.26
C LYS A 413 -9.74 -23.38 18.95
N ALA A 414 -8.83 -22.48 19.33
CA ALA A 414 -9.19 -21.23 20.00
C ALA A 414 -9.94 -20.33 19.03
N ASN A 415 -11.10 -19.80 19.45
CA ASN A 415 -11.98 -18.90 18.68
C ASN A 415 -12.45 -19.41 17.30
N VAL A 416 -12.22 -20.68 16.96
CA VAL A 416 -12.62 -21.26 15.66
C VAL A 416 -14.14 -21.27 15.50
N HIS A 417 -14.88 -21.50 16.59
CA HIS A 417 -16.35 -21.58 16.56
C HIS A 417 -17.02 -20.32 16.00
N HIS A 418 -16.48 -19.12 16.30
CA HIS A 418 -16.98 -17.85 15.76
C HIS A 418 -16.84 -17.75 14.24
N TYR A 419 -15.86 -18.42 13.65
CA TYR A 419 -15.70 -18.46 12.20
C TYR A 419 -16.63 -19.51 11.59
N THR A 420 -16.74 -20.69 12.23
CA THR A 420 -17.56 -21.78 11.71
C THR A 420 -19.06 -21.50 11.67
N GLU A 421 -19.52 -20.41 12.28
CA GLU A 421 -20.87 -19.87 12.10
C GLU A 421 -21.14 -19.44 10.64
N TYR A 422 -20.10 -19.02 9.91
CA TYR A 422 -20.21 -18.45 8.56
C TYR A 422 -19.44 -19.22 7.48
N MET A 423 -18.37 -19.95 7.85
CA MET A 423 -17.48 -20.67 6.94
C MET A 423 -17.28 -22.13 7.36
N ASP A 424 -16.92 -23.01 6.42
CA ASP A 424 -16.51 -24.38 6.76
C ASP A 424 -15.08 -24.40 7.33
N ILE A 425 -14.78 -25.41 8.14
CA ILE A 425 -13.45 -25.61 8.73
C ILE A 425 -12.39 -25.84 7.64
N GLY A 426 -12.75 -26.52 6.53
CA GLY A 426 -11.82 -26.81 5.44
C GLY A 426 -11.21 -25.56 4.78
N GLU A 427 -11.88 -24.42 4.86
CA GLU A 427 -11.35 -23.14 4.36
C GLU A 427 -10.09 -22.68 5.14
N PHE A 428 -9.99 -23.01 6.43
CA PHE A 428 -8.76 -22.75 7.20
C PHE A 428 -7.59 -23.57 6.68
N ASP A 429 -7.84 -24.85 6.38
CA ASP A 429 -6.80 -25.76 5.88
C ASP A 429 -6.36 -25.36 4.46
N SER A 430 -7.31 -24.93 3.61
CA SER A 430 -7.03 -24.39 2.28
C SER A 430 -6.18 -23.12 2.34
N ALA A 431 -6.53 -22.17 3.20
CA ALA A 431 -5.79 -20.92 3.36
C ALA A 431 -4.37 -21.14 3.92
N GLU A 432 -4.20 -22.09 4.86
CA GLU A 432 -2.87 -22.47 5.36
C GLU A 432 -2.01 -23.10 4.26
N ALA A 433 -2.60 -23.98 3.44
CA ALA A 433 -1.93 -24.61 2.31
C ALA A 433 -1.48 -23.57 1.27
N SER A 434 -2.34 -22.61 0.94
CA SER A 434 -2.02 -21.49 0.04
C SER A 434 -0.84 -20.66 0.56
N LEU A 435 -0.87 -20.29 1.84
CA LEU A 435 0.24 -19.57 2.48
C LEU A 435 1.54 -20.39 2.49
N SER A 436 1.46 -21.68 2.78
CA SER A 436 2.60 -22.60 2.76
C SER A 436 3.21 -22.72 1.37
N GLU A 437 2.39 -22.71 0.32
CA GLU A 437 2.84 -22.72 -1.07
C GLU A 437 3.59 -21.43 -1.44
N VAL A 438 3.08 -20.27 -1.05
CA VAL A 438 3.79 -18.98 -1.24
C VAL A 438 5.17 -19.00 -0.54
N ILE A 439 5.22 -19.46 0.71
CA ILE A 439 6.48 -19.59 1.47
C ILE A 439 7.46 -20.53 0.76
N ARG A 440 6.95 -21.66 0.22
CA ARG A 440 7.76 -22.63 -0.52
C ARG A 440 8.37 -22.01 -1.78
N LYS A 441 7.56 -21.33 -2.61
CA LYS A 441 8.00 -20.64 -3.82
C LYS A 441 9.14 -19.65 -3.54
N TYR A 442 9.00 -18.79 -2.53
CA TYR A 442 10.07 -17.85 -2.15
C TYR A 442 11.32 -18.54 -1.60
N SER A 443 11.18 -19.67 -0.91
CA SER A 443 12.31 -20.44 -0.40
C SER A 443 13.11 -21.13 -1.51
N GLU A 444 12.43 -21.62 -2.55
CA GLU A 444 13.08 -22.26 -3.70
C GLU A 444 13.92 -21.29 -4.52
N CYS A 445 13.51 -20.02 -4.60
CA CYS A 445 14.26 -18.99 -5.32
C CYS A 445 15.60 -18.59 -4.66
N GLU A 446 15.80 -18.90 -3.37
CA GLU A 446 17.09 -18.65 -2.70
C GLU A 446 18.15 -19.69 -3.00
N VAL A 447 17.74 -20.90 -3.41
CA VAL A 447 18.66 -21.99 -3.67
C VAL A 447 19.49 -21.65 -4.91
N ARG A 448 20.80 -21.47 -4.73
CA ARG A 448 21.71 -21.21 -5.84
C ARG A 448 21.81 -22.42 -6.75
N LYS A 449 21.98 -22.18 -8.05
CA LYS A 449 22.11 -23.19 -9.12
C LYS A 449 23.09 -24.33 -8.78
N ASP A 450 24.11 -24.09 -7.95
CA ASP A 450 25.13 -25.08 -7.56
C ASP A 450 24.63 -26.13 -6.55
N GLU A 451 23.54 -25.86 -5.83
CA GLU A 451 22.90 -26.81 -4.90
C GLU A 451 21.82 -27.67 -5.56
N ILE A 452 21.36 -27.28 -6.75
CA ILE A 452 20.49 -28.10 -7.59
C ILE A 452 21.36 -29.20 -8.20
N LYS A 453 21.64 -30.24 -7.41
CA LYS A 453 22.22 -31.49 -7.93
C LYS A 453 21.39 -31.89 -9.14
N ARG A 454 21.99 -31.79 -10.34
CA ARG A 454 21.45 -32.39 -11.57
C ARG A 454 21.03 -33.81 -11.21
N VAL A 455 19.73 -34.06 -11.12
CA VAL A 455 19.20 -35.42 -11.07
C VAL A 455 19.71 -36.06 -12.36
N LYS A 456 20.74 -36.89 -12.25
CA LYS A 456 21.24 -37.65 -13.39
C LYS A 456 20.05 -38.50 -13.84
N PRO A 457 19.65 -38.44 -15.12
CA PRO A 457 18.65 -39.37 -15.62
C PRO A 457 19.21 -40.77 -15.41
N VAL A 458 18.49 -41.55 -14.60
CA VAL A 458 18.71 -42.99 -14.51
C VAL A 458 18.14 -43.55 -15.81
N PHE A 459 19.01 -43.77 -16.79
CA PHE A 459 18.72 -44.59 -17.95
C PHE A 459 19.05 -46.04 -17.63
#